data_AF-A0A7C5SFR9-F1
#
_entry.id   AF-A0A7C5SFR9-F1
#
_cell.length_a   1.000
_cell.length_b   1.000
_cell.length_c   1.000
_cell.angle_alpha   90.00
_cell.angle_beta   90.00
_cell.angle_gamma   90.00
#
_symmetry.space_group_name_H-M   'P 1'
#
loop_
_entity.id
_entity.type
_entity.pdbx_description
1 polymer ?
#
loop_
_entity_poly.entity_id
_entity_poly.type
_entity_poly.pdbx_seq_one_letter_code
_entity_poly.pdbx_strand_id
1 'polypeptide(L)'
;RFVEALVEIDRRLGEPASVEAAEAPGASSGELSLPDLGRRSPELREVRELIDDLDLQLVELLSRRARLARRAGRAKSELGRGVRDASREDEVLERRRRWAAERGLEPADVARVFEEILRFSRRLQVEEKR
;
A
#
# COMPACT_ATOMS: atom_id res chain seq x y z
N ARG A 1 -13.83 5.80 12.91
CA ARG A 1 -12.38 5.98 13.21
C ARG A 1 -11.46 5.58 12.04
N PHE A 2 -11.35 4.31 11.60
CA PHE A 2 -10.44 3.94 10.49
C PHE A 2 -10.94 4.40 9.10
N VAL A 3 -12.24 4.23 8.83
CA VAL A 3 -12.86 4.74 7.60
C VAL A 3 -12.82 6.27 7.55
N GLU A 4 -12.97 6.94 8.69
CA GLU A 4 -12.82 8.40 8.81
C GLU A 4 -11.40 8.86 8.46
N ALA A 5 -10.36 8.12 8.89
CA ALA A 5 -8.98 8.46 8.56
C ALA A 5 -8.69 8.31 7.05
N LEU A 6 -9.22 7.28 6.40
CA LEU A 6 -9.09 7.11 4.95
C LEU A 6 -9.85 8.18 4.15
N VAL A 7 -11.03 8.59 4.63
CA VAL A 7 -11.82 9.67 4.03
C VAL A 7 -11.10 11.01 4.18
N GLU A 8 -10.42 11.25 5.30
CA GLU A 8 -9.66 12.48 5.53
C GLU A 8 -8.42 12.59 4.63
N ILE A 9 -7.73 11.48 4.36
CA ILE A 9 -6.61 11.45 3.41
C ILE A 9 -7.11 11.72 1.98
N ASP A 10 -8.21 11.07 1.57
CA ASP A 10 -8.79 11.25 0.23
C ASP A 10 -9.25 12.71 0.01
N ARG A 11 -9.82 13.34 1.05
CA ARG A 11 -10.19 14.77 1.04
C ARG A 11 -8.98 15.68 0.84
N ARG A 12 -7.86 15.40 1.52
CA ARG A 12 -6.61 16.17 1.41
C ARG A 12 -5.94 16.03 0.03
N LEU A 13 -6.06 14.87 -0.61
CA LEU A 13 -5.55 14.65 -1.96
C LEU A 13 -6.32 15.44 -3.04
N GLY A 14 -7.57 15.83 -2.75
CA GLY A 14 -8.42 16.60 -3.68
C GLY A 14 -8.28 18.12 -3.58
N GLU A 15 -7.57 18.64 -2.58
CA GLU A 15 -7.36 20.08 -2.40
C GLU A 15 -6.15 20.55 -3.23
N PRO A 16 -6.28 21.58 -4.07
CA PRO A 16 -5.12 22.12 -4.77
C PRO A 16 -4.16 22.71 -3.74
N ALA A 17 -2.90 22.24 -3.75
CA ALA A 17 -1.83 22.84 -2.96
C ALA A 17 -1.81 24.35 -3.24
N SER A 18 -2.05 25.16 -2.22
CA SER A 18 -2.11 26.61 -2.31
C SER A 18 -0.79 27.12 -2.87
N VAL A 19 -0.80 27.49 -4.15
CA VAL A 19 0.35 28.02 -4.88
C VAL A 19 0.55 29.48 -4.45
N GLU A 20 1.07 29.71 -3.24
CA GLU A 20 1.61 31.02 -2.88
C GLU A 20 3.03 31.11 -3.42
N ALA A 21 3.11 31.66 -4.63
CA ALA A 21 4.34 32.01 -5.31
C ALA A 21 5.12 33.06 -4.50
N ALA A 22 6.09 32.61 -3.71
CA ALA A 22 7.08 33.49 -3.09
C ALA A 22 8.17 33.83 -4.11
N GLU A 23 8.21 35.11 -4.49
CA GLU A 23 9.16 35.72 -5.40
C GLU A 23 10.63 35.57 -4.94
N ALA A 24 11.51 35.30 -5.89
CA ALA A 24 12.96 35.18 -5.69
C ALA A 24 13.69 36.53 -5.86
N PRO A 25 14.87 36.70 -5.23
CA PRO A 25 15.97 37.32 -5.97
C PRO A 25 17.36 36.68 -5.75
N GLY A 26 18.17 36.69 -6.80
CA GLY A 26 19.64 36.82 -6.71
C GLY A 26 20.49 35.55 -6.91
N ALA A 27 21.30 35.54 -7.96
CA ALA A 27 22.14 34.44 -8.43
C ALA A 27 23.47 34.25 -7.68
N SER A 28 24.01 33.02 -7.70
CA SER A 28 25.45 32.75 -7.90
C SER A 28 25.65 31.31 -8.38
N SER A 29 26.33 31.17 -9.52
CA SER A 29 26.76 29.90 -10.12
C SER A 29 27.86 29.26 -9.26
N GLY A 30 27.62 28.05 -8.78
CA GLY A 30 28.60 27.23 -8.08
C GLY A 30 28.06 25.83 -7.84
N GLU A 31 28.68 24.84 -8.50
CA GLU A 31 28.50 23.39 -8.34
C GLU A 31 27.10 22.83 -8.62
N LEU A 32 27.02 21.98 -9.66
CA LEU A 32 25.88 21.11 -9.94
C LEU A 32 25.77 20.01 -8.86
N SER A 33 25.53 20.40 -7.61
CA SER A 33 24.83 19.55 -6.68
C SER A 33 23.39 19.51 -7.15
N LEU A 34 22.96 18.37 -7.70
CA LEU A 34 21.55 18.04 -7.87
C LEU A 34 20.83 18.47 -6.58
N PRO A 35 19.90 19.43 -6.63
CA PRO A 35 19.25 19.91 -5.43
C PRO A 35 18.61 18.75 -4.70
N ASP A 36 18.82 18.67 -3.39
CA ASP A 36 17.96 17.91 -2.48
C ASP A 36 16.57 18.56 -2.52
N LEU A 37 15.79 18.22 -3.54
CA LEU A 37 14.44 18.76 -3.78
C LEU A 37 13.51 18.48 -2.59
N GLY A 38 13.82 17.43 -1.81
CA GLY A 38 13.12 17.10 -0.56
C GLY A 38 13.28 18.13 0.55
N ARG A 39 14.37 18.89 0.56
CA ARG A 39 14.57 20.01 1.51
C ARG A 39 14.00 21.34 1.04
N ARG A 40 13.72 21.49 -0.26
CA ARG A 40 13.39 22.80 -0.87
C ARG A 40 11.91 23.00 -1.20
N SER A 41 11.10 21.94 -1.17
CA SER A 41 9.64 22.04 -1.34
C SER A 41 8.94 21.54 -0.07
N PRO A 42 8.32 22.45 0.72
CA PRO A 42 7.45 22.09 1.83
C PRO A 42 6.34 21.10 1.41
N GLU A 43 5.81 21.26 0.20
CA GLU A 43 4.76 20.41 -0.38
C GLU A 43 5.25 18.98 -0.60
N LEU A 44 6.47 18.81 -1.14
CA LEU A 44 7.07 17.49 -1.33
C LEU A 44 7.34 16.80 0.01
N ARG A 45 7.70 17.57 1.04
CA ARG A 45 7.88 17.03 2.39
C ARG A 45 6.56 16.54 2.97
N GLU A 46 5.51 17.36 2.89
CA GLU A 46 4.17 16.99 3.38
C GLU A 46 3.64 15.74 2.68
N VAL A 47 3.75 15.66 1.35
CA VAL A 47 3.33 14.47 0.59
C VAL A 47 4.06 13.21 1.04
N ARG A 48 5.37 13.30 1.33
CA ARG A 48 6.14 12.15 1.83
C ARG A 48 5.70 11.71 3.22
N GLU A 49 5.45 12.66 4.13
CA GLU A 49 4.92 12.36 5.46
C GLU A 49 3.55 11.65 5.37
N LEU A 50 2.67 12.10 4.47
CA LEU A 50 1.38 11.43 4.21
C LEU A 50 1.53 10.02 3.61
N ILE A 51 2.51 9.81 2.74
CA ILE A 51 2.82 8.49 2.18
C ILE A 51 3.32 7.56 3.30
N ASP A 52 4.23 8.01 4.14
CA ASP A 52 4.76 7.21 5.26
C ASP A 52 3.64 6.79 6.24
N ASP A 53 2.70 7.70 6.53
CA ASP A 53 1.53 7.41 7.35
C ASP A 53 0.59 6.38 6.70
N LEU A 54 0.40 6.45 5.38
CA LEU A 54 -0.39 5.46 4.64
C LEU A 54 0.31 4.10 4.63
N ASP A 55 1.63 4.07 4.45
CA ASP A 55 2.43 2.85 4.44
C ASP A 55 2.39 2.16 5.80
N LEU A 56 2.43 2.91 6.91
CA LEU A 56 2.21 2.35 8.24
C LEU A 56 0.85 1.65 8.35
N GLN A 57 -0.21 2.28 7.83
CA GLN A 57 -1.55 1.67 7.81
C GLN A 57 -1.60 0.41 6.93
N LEU A 58 -0.88 0.38 5.81
CA LEU A 58 -0.76 -0.82 4.97
C LEU A 58 -0.09 -1.97 5.75
N VAL A 59 0.97 -1.69 6.52
CA VAL A 59 1.63 -2.69 7.37
C VAL A 59 0.67 -3.22 8.44
N GLU A 60 -0.12 -2.36 9.07
CA GLU A 60 -1.14 -2.78 10.05
C GLU A 60 -2.22 -3.68 9.42
N LEU A 61 -2.67 -3.34 8.21
CA LEU A 61 -3.62 -4.16 7.44
C LEU A 61 -3.02 -5.51 7.07
N LEU A 62 -1.74 -5.57 6.67
CA LEU A 62 -1.03 -6.81 6.41
C LEU A 62 -0.93 -7.68 7.66
N SER A 63 -0.64 -7.09 8.82
CA SER A 63 -0.62 -7.78 10.12
C SER A 63 -1.99 -8.39 10.47
N ARG A 64 -3.08 -7.63 10.26
CA ARG A 64 -4.45 -8.13 10.42
C ARG A 64 -4.75 -9.30 9.47
N ARG A 65 -4.37 -9.16 8.20
CA ARG A 65 -4.56 -10.19 7.17
C ARG A 65 -3.75 -11.45 7.49
N ALA A 66 -2.54 -11.32 8.03
CA ALA A 66 -1.70 -12.43 8.47
C ALA A 66 -2.37 -13.25 9.57
N ARG A 67 -3.01 -12.60 10.56
CA ARG A 67 -3.79 -13.31 11.59
C ARG A 67 -4.95 -14.12 11.00
N LEU A 68 -5.65 -13.57 10.01
CA LEU A 68 -6.71 -14.29 9.30
C LEU A 68 -6.16 -15.45 8.48
N ALA A 69 -5.01 -15.28 7.82
CA ALA A 69 -4.35 -16.33 7.07
C ALA A 69 -3.96 -17.51 7.96
N ARG A 70 -3.38 -17.27 9.14
CA ARG A 70 -3.06 -18.32 10.13
C ARG A 70 -4.30 -19.07 10.59
N ARG A 71 -5.38 -18.35 10.94
CA ARG A 71 -6.67 -18.97 11.28
C ARG A 71 -7.22 -19.85 10.16
N ALA A 72 -7.13 -19.40 8.91
CA ALA A 72 -7.53 -20.20 7.74
C ALA A 72 -6.63 -21.44 7.57
N GLY A 73 -5.33 -21.32 7.81
CA GLY A 73 -4.38 -22.44 7.81
C GLY A 73 -4.74 -23.52 8.84
N ARG A 74 -5.05 -23.13 10.07
CA ARG A 74 -5.51 -24.05 11.13
C ARG A 74 -6.79 -24.79 10.74
N ALA A 75 -7.80 -24.05 10.29
CA ALA A 75 -9.07 -24.64 9.86
C ALA A 75 -8.88 -25.62 8.68
N LYS A 76 -8.00 -25.31 7.72
CA LYS A 76 -7.67 -26.23 6.63
C LYS A 76 -6.95 -27.48 7.13
N SER A 77 -6.06 -27.34 8.11
CA SER A 77 -5.32 -28.46 8.70
C SER A 77 -6.25 -29.41 9.44
N GLU A 78 -7.20 -28.89 10.22
CA GLU A 78 -8.23 -29.69 10.91
C GLU A 78 -9.08 -30.50 9.93
N LEU A 79 -9.32 -29.97 8.72
CA LEU A 79 -10.07 -30.61 7.65
C LEU A 79 -9.20 -31.52 6.73
N GLY A 80 -7.92 -31.71 7.04
CA GLY A 80 -7.00 -32.49 6.20
C GLY A 80 -6.71 -31.89 4.83
N ARG A 81 -7.01 -30.60 4.62
CA ARG A 81 -6.83 -29.91 3.34
C ARG A 81 -5.42 -29.32 3.22
N GLY A 82 -4.89 -29.34 2.00
CA GLY A 82 -3.62 -28.69 1.65
C GLY A 82 -3.66 -27.18 1.88
N VAL A 83 -2.48 -26.57 2.10
CA VAL A 83 -2.34 -25.12 2.34
C VAL A 83 -2.79 -24.32 1.12
N ARG A 84 -2.51 -24.83 -0.09
CA ARG A 84 -2.82 -24.16 -1.36
C ARG A 84 -4.23 -24.53 -1.85
N ASP A 85 -4.99 -23.50 -2.20
CA ASP A 85 -6.29 -23.60 -2.86
C ASP A 85 -6.24 -22.70 -4.10
N ALA A 86 -5.86 -23.29 -5.24
CA ALA A 86 -5.56 -22.53 -6.46
C ALA A 86 -6.79 -21.79 -7.00
N SER A 87 -7.93 -22.47 -7.06
CA SER A 87 -9.20 -21.86 -7.50
C SER A 87 -9.54 -20.63 -6.66
N ARG A 88 -9.41 -20.74 -5.33
CA ARG A 88 -9.66 -19.61 -4.44
C ARG A 88 -8.67 -18.46 -4.64
N GLU A 89 -7.40 -18.75 -4.92
CA GLU A 89 -6.39 -17.73 -5.20
C GLU A 89 -6.69 -16.98 -6.50
N ASP A 90 -7.08 -17.70 -7.56
CA ASP A 90 -7.46 -17.11 -8.85
C ASP A 90 -8.67 -16.18 -8.70
N GLU A 91 -9.71 -16.61 -7.98
CA GLU A 91 -10.86 -15.77 -7.66
C GLU A 91 -10.49 -14.49 -6.87
N VAL A 92 -9.50 -14.60 -5.97
CA VAL A 92 -9.02 -13.44 -5.22
C VAL A 92 -8.38 -12.45 -6.18
N LEU A 93 -7.50 -12.91 -7.07
CA LEU A 93 -6.77 -12.07 -8.01
C LEU A 93 -7.70 -11.41 -9.03
N GLU A 94 -8.62 -12.16 -9.63
CA GLU A 94 -9.61 -11.57 -10.57
C GLU A 94 -10.43 -10.47 -9.91
N ARG A 95 -10.87 -10.69 -8.67
CA ARG A 95 -11.62 -9.67 -7.92
C ARG A 95 -10.77 -8.43 -7.64
N ARG A 96 -9.47 -8.57 -7.39
CA ARG A 96 -8.57 -7.44 -7.16
C ARG A 96 -8.29 -6.65 -8.44
N ARG A 97 -8.13 -7.34 -9.57
CA ARG A 97 -8.04 -6.69 -10.89
C ARG A 97 -9.25 -5.80 -11.15
N ARG A 98 -10.45 -6.32 -10.85
CA ARG A 98 -11.69 -5.55 -10.97
C ARG A 98 -11.69 -4.31 -10.05
N TRP A 99 -11.32 -4.47 -8.77
CA TRP A 99 -11.27 -3.35 -7.83
C TRP A 99 -10.25 -2.28 -8.21
N ALA A 100 -9.14 -2.69 -8.83
CA ALA A 100 -8.12 -1.79 -9.36
C ALA A 100 -8.68 -0.96 -10.51
N ALA A 101 -9.30 -1.61 -11.50
CA ALA A 101 -9.94 -0.93 -12.63
C ALA A 101 -11.00 0.08 -12.17
N GLU A 102 -11.85 -0.31 -11.21
CA GLU A 102 -12.87 0.56 -10.60
C GLU A 102 -12.29 1.80 -9.89
N ARG A 103 -11.00 1.80 -9.56
CA ARG A 103 -10.28 2.89 -8.88
C ARG A 103 -9.24 3.59 -9.78
N GLY A 104 -9.27 3.31 -11.09
CA GLY A 104 -8.33 3.91 -12.04
C GLY A 104 -6.88 3.42 -11.89
N LEU A 105 -6.66 2.28 -11.23
CA LEU A 105 -5.34 1.65 -11.09
C LEU A 105 -5.14 0.59 -12.17
N GLU A 106 -3.90 0.41 -12.62
CA GLU A 106 -3.52 -0.65 -13.56
C GLU A 106 -3.80 -2.04 -12.93
N PRO A 107 -4.75 -2.83 -13.48
CA PRO A 107 -5.15 -4.10 -12.89
C PRO A 107 -4.00 -5.10 -12.74
N ALA A 108 -3.06 -5.12 -13.68
CA ALA A 108 -1.92 -6.02 -13.63
C ALA A 108 -0.99 -5.74 -12.44
N ASP A 109 -0.75 -4.47 -12.13
CA ASP A 109 0.15 -4.09 -11.04
C ASP A 109 -0.46 -4.38 -9.67
N VAL A 110 -1.76 -4.09 -9.50
CA VAL A 110 -2.46 -4.47 -8.27
C VAL A 110 -2.50 -5.99 -8.11
N ALA A 111 -2.70 -6.76 -9.18
CA ALA A 111 -2.65 -8.22 -9.11
C ALA A 111 -1.29 -8.72 -8.59
N ARG A 112 -0.17 -8.18 -9.09
CA ARG A 112 1.20 -8.53 -8.63
C ARG A 112 1.40 -8.27 -7.15
N VAL A 113 0.93 -7.13 -6.64
CA VAL A 113 0.97 -6.83 -5.19
C VAL A 113 0.22 -7.90 -4.40
N PHE A 114 -0.98 -8.28 -4.86
CA PHE A 114 -1.78 -9.29 -4.18
C PHE A 114 -1.22 -10.71 -4.29
N GLU A 115 -0.51 -11.04 -5.38
CA GLU A 115 0.25 -12.30 -5.49
C GLU A 115 1.33 -12.41 -4.42
N GLU A 116 2.07 -11.33 -4.15
CA GLU A 116 3.06 -11.30 -3.07
C GLU A 116 2.41 -11.39 -1.69
N ILE A 117 1.29 -10.72 -1.48
CA ILE A 117 0.52 -10.82 -0.24
C ILE A 117 0.01 -12.26 -0.01
N LEU A 118 -0.46 -12.94 -1.06
CA LEU A 118 -0.86 -14.35 -1.00
C LEU A 118 0.32 -15.26 -0.70
N ARG A 119 1.47 -15.03 -1.35
CA ARG A 119 2.72 -15.77 -1.09
C ARG A 119 3.17 -15.62 0.35
N PHE A 120 3.20 -14.38 0.86
CA PHE A 120 3.47 -14.08 2.27
C PHE A 120 2.53 -14.86 3.20
N SER A 121 1.25 -14.90 2.87
CA SER A 121 0.24 -15.59 3.68
C SER A 121 0.39 -17.10 3.69
N ARG A 122 0.84 -17.70 2.58
CA ARG A 122 1.15 -19.14 2.53
C ARG A 122 2.31 -19.51 3.44
N ARG A 123 3.38 -18.70 3.46
CA ARG A 123 4.55 -18.94 4.35
C ARG A 123 4.10 -19.01 5.81
N LEU A 124 3.28 -18.05 6.24
CA LEU A 124 2.77 -18.01 7.61
C LEU A 124 1.84 -19.19 7.98
N GLN A 125 1.16 -19.81 7.01
CA GLN A 125 0.33 -20.99 7.24
C GLN A 125 1.14 -22.27 7.36
N VAL A 126 2.35 -22.32 6.76
CA VAL A 126 3.25 -23.48 6.84
C VAL A 126 4.04 -23.47 8.15
N GLU A 127 4.44 -22.30 8.64
CA GLU A 127 5.21 -22.14 9.89
C GLU A 127 4.46 -22.68 11.13
N GLU A 128 3.12 -22.58 11.19
CA GLU A 128 2.33 -23.15 12.31
C GLU A 128 2.21 -24.69 12.29
N LYS A 129 2.63 -25.36 11.20
CA LYS A 129 2.61 -26.84 11.11
C LYS A 129 3.90 -27.50 11.63
N ARG A 130 4.95 -26.73 11.90
CA ARG A 130 6.21 -27.23 12.49
C ARG A 130 6.19 -27.07 14.01
#